data_AF-A0A3C1XWN4-F1
#
_entry.id   AF-A0A3C1XWN4-F1
#
_cell.length_a   1.000
_cell.length_b   1.000
_cell.length_c   1.000
_cell.angle_alpha   90.00
_cell.angle_beta   90.00
_cell.angle_gamma   90.00
#
_symmetry.space_group_name_H-M   'P 1'
#
loop_
_entity.id
_entity.type
_entity.pdbx_description
1 polymer ?
#
loop_
_entity_poly.entity_id
_entity_poly.type
_entity_poly.pdbx_seq_one_letter_code
_entity_poly.pdbx_strand_id
1 'polypeptide(L)'
;GAAFLQLPPRPVLSNASSGVPRAAGLVSLALFAALMAGLPLWALVSDGALASQIAGFYRAGALVFGGGHVVLPLLETASVSSGMVSNADFLAGYGAAQAMPGPLFTFAAFLGAMSSGPLSGWAGGLTLLCVIFVPGALLLAAALPFWDSLRRRPGVRNMVAGVNASVVGILLGALYDPVWTSAILGKADFGLALLLFALLVYARWSPVWVVLLAAFSGWSLGWLV
;
A
#
# COMPACT_ATOMS: atom_id res chain seq x y z
N GLY A 1 -27.90 -12.21 -34.07
CA GLY A 1 -27.01 -12.13 -32.90
C GLY A 1 -25.93 -11.06 -33.02
N ALA A 2 -25.18 -11.00 -34.13
CA ALA A 2 -24.00 -10.13 -34.27
C ALA A 2 -24.28 -8.64 -34.58
N ALA A 3 -25.50 -8.27 -34.98
CA ALA A 3 -25.85 -6.88 -35.31
C ALA A 3 -26.10 -5.98 -34.07
N PHE A 4 -26.38 -6.57 -32.90
CA PHE A 4 -26.68 -5.84 -31.66
C PHE A 4 -25.45 -5.52 -30.80
N LEU A 5 -24.25 -5.94 -31.23
CA LEU A 5 -22.97 -5.64 -30.57
C LEU A 5 -22.16 -4.58 -31.33
N GLN A 6 -22.81 -3.74 -32.14
CA GLN A 6 -22.20 -2.50 -32.59
C GLN A 6 -22.17 -1.54 -31.40
N LEU A 7 -21.08 -1.64 -30.62
CA LEU A 7 -20.77 -0.64 -29.61
C LEU A 7 -20.79 0.73 -30.30
N PRO A 8 -21.52 1.73 -29.75
CA PRO A 8 -21.46 3.07 -30.29
C PRO A 8 -19.97 3.48 -30.35
N PRO A 9 -19.54 4.18 -31.41
CA PRO A 9 -18.18 4.67 -31.51
C PRO A 9 -17.88 5.40 -30.20
N ARG A 10 -16.90 4.88 -29.43
CA ARG A 10 -16.49 5.52 -28.18
C ARG A 10 -16.27 6.98 -28.53
N PRO A 11 -16.94 7.93 -27.85
CA PRO A 11 -16.67 9.34 -28.10
C PRO A 11 -15.16 9.46 -27.99
N VAL A 12 -14.54 9.94 -29.08
CA VAL A 12 -13.14 10.34 -29.05
C VAL A 12 -13.15 11.41 -27.98
N LEU A 13 -12.77 11.03 -26.75
CA LEU A 13 -12.53 11.99 -25.68
C LEU A 13 -11.53 12.93 -26.33
N SER A 14 -12.03 14.10 -26.73
CA SER A 14 -11.20 15.19 -27.19
C SER A 14 -10.07 15.30 -26.17
N ASN A 15 -8.85 15.56 -26.64
CA ASN A 15 -7.74 15.88 -25.75
C ASN A 15 -8.19 17.08 -24.90
N ALA A 16 -8.89 16.80 -23.79
CA ALA A 16 -9.26 17.78 -22.81
C ALA A 16 -7.92 18.11 -22.22
N SER A 17 -7.34 19.21 -22.71
CA SER A 17 -6.22 19.87 -22.06
C SER A 17 -6.58 19.89 -20.58
N SER A 18 -5.88 19.08 -19.79
CA SER A 18 -6.04 19.07 -18.35
C SER A 18 -6.06 20.53 -17.91
N GLY A 19 -7.15 21.01 -17.31
CA GLY A 19 -7.33 22.42 -16.96
C GLY A 19 -6.27 22.97 -15.99
N VAL A 20 -5.36 22.10 -15.54
CA VAL A 20 -4.20 22.42 -14.70
C VAL A 20 -3.07 23.00 -15.57
N PRO A 21 -2.60 24.23 -15.30
CA PRO A 21 -1.47 24.79 -16.03
C PRO A 21 -0.17 24.05 -15.73
N ARG A 22 0.77 24.00 -16.69
CA ARG A 22 2.08 23.34 -16.52
C ARG A 22 2.86 23.88 -15.32
N ALA A 23 2.73 25.18 -15.04
CA ALA A 23 3.35 25.82 -13.87
C ALA A 23 2.84 25.20 -12.56
N ALA A 24 1.52 24.95 -12.43
CA ALA A 24 0.97 24.30 -11.24
C ALA A 24 1.54 22.89 -11.08
N GLY A 25 1.68 22.12 -12.16
CA GLY A 25 2.31 20.79 -12.10
C GLY A 25 3.76 20.83 -11.61
N LEU A 26 4.57 21.78 -12.10
CA LEU A 26 5.95 21.95 -11.64
C LEU A 26 6.03 22.41 -10.18
N VAL A 27 5.13 23.31 -9.76
CA VAL A 27 5.05 23.76 -8.36
C VAL A 27 4.65 22.60 -7.45
N SER A 28 3.66 21.78 -7.83
CA SER A 28 3.28 20.60 -7.05
C SER A 28 4.42 19.59 -6.96
N LEU A 29 5.18 19.39 -8.03
CA LEU A 29 6.35 18.51 -8.02
C LEU A 29 7.47 19.05 -7.12
N ALA A 30 7.75 20.35 -7.20
CA ALA A 30 8.73 21.01 -6.35
C ALA A 30 8.32 20.95 -4.87
N LEU A 31 7.04 21.18 -4.58
CA LEU A 31 6.49 21.09 -3.22
C LEU A 31 6.57 19.66 -2.68
N PHE A 32 6.26 18.65 -3.51
CA PHE A 32 6.44 17.26 -3.14
C PHE A 32 7.89 16.96 -2.75
N ALA A 33 8.85 17.31 -3.60
CA ALA A 33 10.26 17.07 -3.34
C ALA A 33 10.75 17.83 -2.09
N ALA A 34 10.32 19.08 -1.94
CA ALA A 34 10.66 19.92 -0.79
C ALA A 34 10.11 19.34 0.52
N LEU A 35 8.86 18.85 0.55
CA LEU A 35 8.30 18.21 1.75
C LEU A 35 8.95 16.86 2.03
N MET A 36 9.24 16.06 1.00
CA MET A 36 9.88 14.75 1.14
C MET A 36 11.28 14.84 1.76
N ALA A 37 12.05 15.88 1.42
CA ALA A 37 13.36 16.14 2.01
C ALA A 37 13.27 16.98 3.30
N GLY A 38 12.39 17.97 3.34
CA GLY A 38 12.29 18.95 4.41
C GLY A 38 11.68 18.40 5.69
N LEU A 39 10.67 17.53 5.62
CA LEU A 39 10.02 16.97 6.82
C LEU A 39 10.97 16.10 7.66
N PRO A 40 11.77 15.18 7.09
CA PRO A 40 12.78 14.45 7.85
C PRO A 40 13.84 15.37 8.47
N LEU A 41 14.30 16.39 7.74
CA LEU A 41 15.27 17.37 8.27
C LEU A 41 14.69 18.16 9.43
N TRP A 42 13.43 18.57 9.32
CA TRP A 42 12.73 19.24 10.40
C TRP A 42 12.57 18.33 11.63
N ALA A 43 12.23 17.05 11.44
CA ALA A 43 12.15 16.08 12.52
C ALA A 43 13.49 15.90 13.25
N LEU A 44 14.61 15.90 12.52
CA LEU A 44 15.95 15.81 13.09
C LEU A 44 16.35 17.02 13.94
N VAL A 45 15.92 18.23 13.54
CA VAL A 45 16.29 19.48 14.23
C VAL A 45 15.38 19.78 15.42
N SER A 46 14.10 19.41 15.33
CA SER A 46 13.11 19.74 16.35
C SER A 46 13.03 18.75 17.50
N ASP A 47 13.59 17.54 17.35
CA ASP A 47 13.49 16.40 18.29
C ASP A 47 12.06 16.16 18.80
N GLY A 48 11.07 16.60 17.99
CA GLY A 48 9.68 16.70 18.38
C GLY A 48 8.87 15.52 17.84
N ALA A 49 8.12 14.87 18.73
CA ALA A 49 7.23 13.76 18.37
C ALA A 49 6.24 14.11 17.23
N LEU A 50 5.81 15.37 17.13
CA LEU A 50 4.92 15.82 16.06
C LEU A 50 5.59 15.82 14.69
N ALA A 51 6.84 16.30 14.62
CA ALA A 51 7.58 16.40 13.37
C ALA A 51 7.92 15.01 12.82
N SER A 52 8.31 14.08 13.70
CA SER A 52 8.58 12.69 13.33
C SER A 52 7.32 11.97 12.83
N GLN A 53 6.16 12.20 13.48
CA GLN A 53 4.87 11.67 13.03
C GLN A 53 4.50 12.17 11.63
N ILE A 54 4.52 13.49 11.40
CA ILE A 54 4.17 14.05 10.09
C ILE A 54 5.14 13.56 9.01
N ALA A 55 6.45 13.54 9.30
CA ALA A 55 7.46 13.05 8.36
C ALA A 55 7.27 11.57 8.03
N GLY A 56 7.01 10.73 9.03
CA GLY A 56 6.79 9.29 8.87
C GLY A 56 5.54 8.99 8.04
N PHE A 57 4.42 9.63 8.34
CA PHE A 57 3.16 9.42 7.61
C PHE A 57 3.19 10.01 6.20
N TYR A 58 3.83 11.17 6.00
CA TYR A 58 4.04 11.72 4.66
C TYR A 58 4.90 10.78 3.80
N ARG A 59 5.99 10.26 4.38
CA ARG A 59 6.88 9.30 3.70
C ARG A 59 6.18 7.98 3.40
N ALA A 60 5.39 7.48 4.34
CA ALA A 60 4.54 6.31 4.12
C ALA A 60 3.60 6.57 2.93
N GLY A 61 2.90 7.71 2.89
CA GLY A 61 2.05 8.09 1.76
C GLY A 61 2.77 8.20 0.41
N ALA A 62 4.02 8.69 0.40
CA ALA A 62 4.80 8.91 -0.80
C ALA A 62 5.42 7.62 -1.39
N LEU A 63 5.73 6.63 -0.54
CA LEU A 63 6.46 5.42 -0.92
C LEU A 63 5.54 4.21 -1.18
N VAL A 64 4.22 4.38 -1.11
CA VAL A 64 3.31 3.29 -1.44
C VAL A 64 3.31 3.02 -2.94
N PHE A 65 3.95 1.91 -3.28
CA PHE A 65 3.81 1.26 -4.57
C PHE A 65 3.35 -0.19 -4.32
N GLY A 66 2.29 -0.63 -5.00
CA GLY A 66 1.86 -2.05 -4.97
C GLY A 66 0.70 -2.40 -4.03
N GLY A 67 0.00 -1.43 -3.43
CA GLY A 67 -1.19 -1.67 -2.60
C GLY A 67 -0.96 -1.49 -1.10
N GLY A 68 -2.03 -1.60 -0.30
CA GLY A 68 -1.99 -1.21 1.12
C GLY A 68 -1.13 -2.10 2.04
N HIS A 69 -0.68 -3.27 1.60
CA HIS A 69 0.19 -4.14 2.41
C HIS A 69 1.64 -3.65 2.48
N VAL A 70 2.09 -2.84 1.51
CA VAL A 70 3.45 -2.26 1.51
C VAL A 70 3.52 -0.98 2.37
N VAL A 71 2.38 -0.33 2.63
CA VAL A 71 2.32 0.83 3.53
C VAL A 71 2.45 0.42 5.00
N LEU A 72 2.02 -0.81 5.33
CA LEU A 72 1.86 -1.24 6.71
C LEU A 72 3.19 -1.25 7.49
N PRO A 73 4.31 -1.78 6.95
CA PRO A 73 5.59 -1.69 7.64
C PRO A 73 6.03 -0.24 7.87
N LEU A 74 5.80 0.65 6.91
CA LEU A 74 6.16 2.06 7.06
C LEU A 74 5.31 2.76 8.13
N LEU A 75 4.02 2.41 8.24
CA LEU A 75 3.14 2.91 9.29
C LEU A 75 3.48 2.32 10.66
N GLU A 76 3.86 1.05 10.71
CA GLU A 76 4.32 0.37 11.93
C GLU A 76 5.59 1.06 12.45
N THR A 77 6.57 1.32 11.58
CA THR A 77 7.79 2.04 11.97
C THR A 77 7.47 3.48 12.41
N ALA A 78 6.57 4.17 11.72
CA ALA A 78 6.18 5.54 12.07
C ALA A 78 5.32 5.63 13.34
N SER A 79 4.70 4.54 13.78
CA SER A 79 3.71 4.53 14.88
C SER A 79 4.17 3.74 16.11
N VAL A 80 4.52 2.47 15.92
CA VAL A 80 4.89 1.56 17.00
C VAL A 80 6.35 1.78 17.39
N SER A 81 7.26 1.79 16.41
CA SER A 81 8.69 1.99 16.68
C SER A 81 9.00 3.40 17.21
N SER A 82 8.14 4.38 16.92
CA SER A 82 8.24 5.74 17.46
C SER A 82 7.62 5.90 18.86
N GLY A 83 6.96 4.86 19.39
CA GLY A 83 6.25 4.90 20.68
C GLY A 83 4.91 5.65 20.65
N MET A 84 4.43 6.06 19.47
CA MET A 84 3.17 6.79 19.31
C MET A 84 1.96 5.93 19.70
N VAL A 85 1.97 4.65 19.33
CA VAL A 85 0.88 3.68 19.56
C VAL A 85 1.47 2.37 20.03
N SER A 86 0.80 1.68 20.95
CA SER A 86 1.26 0.36 21.40
C SER A 86 1.14 -0.68 20.28
N ASN A 87 1.97 -1.74 20.32
CA ASN A 87 1.85 -2.83 19.34
C ASN A 87 0.46 -3.50 19.39
N ALA A 88 -0.12 -3.63 20.59
CA ALA A 88 -1.46 -4.19 20.76
C ALA A 88 -2.54 -3.32 20.09
N ASP A 89 -2.50 -1.99 20.28
CA ASP A 89 -3.46 -1.07 19.65
C ASP A 89 -3.29 -1.01 18.13
N PHE A 90 -2.04 -1.09 17.66
CA PHE A 90 -1.74 -1.18 16.23
C PHE A 90 -2.36 -2.44 15.61
N LEU A 91 -2.17 -3.60 16.24
CA LEU A 91 -2.75 -4.87 15.75
C LEU A 91 -4.29 -4.88 15.83
N ALA A 92 -4.86 -4.35 16.92
CA ALA A 92 -6.31 -4.22 17.07
C ALA A 92 -6.91 -3.32 15.99
N GLY A 93 -6.31 -2.15 15.76
CA GLY A 93 -6.72 -1.23 14.72
C GLY A 93 -6.51 -1.78 13.31
N TYR A 94 -5.44 -2.53 13.07
CA TYR A 94 -5.21 -3.22 11.80
C TYR A 94 -6.30 -4.27 11.53
N GLY A 95 -6.67 -5.08 12.53
CA GLY A 95 -7.79 -6.02 12.43
C GLY A 95 -9.11 -5.33 12.13
N ALA A 96 -9.38 -4.19 12.79
CA ALA A 96 -10.56 -3.38 12.51
C ALA A 96 -10.55 -2.78 11.09
N ALA A 97 -9.40 -2.30 10.62
CA ALA A 97 -9.24 -1.76 9.27
C ALA A 97 -9.46 -2.82 8.18
N GLN A 98 -9.07 -4.08 8.42
CA GLN A 98 -9.32 -5.19 7.49
C GLN A 98 -10.80 -5.60 7.42
N ALA A 99 -11.59 -5.32 8.46
CA ALA A 99 -13.02 -5.57 8.47
C ALA A 99 -13.82 -4.48 7.74
N MET A 100 -13.25 -3.28 7.54
CA MET A 100 -13.94 -2.15 6.94
C MET A 100 -13.72 -2.08 5.42
N PRO A 101 -14.76 -1.77 4.63
CA PRO A 101 -14.59 -1.51 3.21
C PRO A 101 -13.87 -0.17 3.03
N GLY A 102 -12.66 -0.17 2.48
CA GLY A 102 -11.95 1.07 2.20
C GLY A 102 -10.46 0.88 1.91
N PRO A 103 -9.78 1.96 1.54
CA PRO A 103 -8.33 1.93 1.39
C PRO A 103 -7.67 1.83 2.76
N LEU A 104 -6.66 0.95 2.90
CA LEU A 104 -5.87 0.80 4.13
C LEU A 104 -5.25 2.12 4.65
N PHE A 105 -5.15 3.14 3.81
CA PHE A 105 -4.75 4.49 4.18
C PHE A 105 -5.64 5.14 5.25
N THR A 106 -6.92 4.76 5.37
CA THR A 106 -7.80 5.26 6.44
C THR A 106 -7.33 4.83 7.83
N PHE A 107 -6.53 3.77 7.92
CA PHE A 107 -5.89 3.35 9.16
C PHE A 107 -4.99 4.44 9.75
N ALA A 108 -4.47 5.36 8.93
CA ALA A 108 -3.73 6.52 9.43
C ALA A 108 -4.56 7.42 10.35
N ALA A 109 -5.88 7.51 10.10
CA ALA A 109 -6.78 8.28 10.96
C ALA A 109 -6.94 7.61 12.34
N PHE A 110 -7.03 6.28 12.37
CA PHE A 110 -7.07 5.52 13.62
C PHE A 110 -5.76 5.70 14.40
N LEU A 111 -4.61 5.55 13.73
CA LEU A 111 -3.30 5.71 14.37
C LEU A 111 -3.11 7.13 14.91
N GLY A 112 -3.54 8.15 14.17
CA GLY A 112 -3.51 9.53 14.65
C GLY A 112 -4.47 9.79 15.82
N ALA A 113 -5.62 9.11 15.86
CA ALA A 113 -6.55 9.23 16.97
C ALA A 113 -6.05 8.55 18.24
N MET A 114 -5.33 7.44 18.09
CA MET A 114 -4.79 6.64 19.19
C MET A 114 -3.36 7.02 19.58
N SER A 115 -2.81 8.05 18.95
CA SER A 115 -1.50 8.63 19.26
C SER A 115 -1.46 9.20 20.68
N SER A 116 -0.41 8.86 21.42
CA SER A 116 -0.12 9.38 22.77
C SER A 116 0.57 10.77 22.76
N GLY A 117 0.73 11.38 21.58
CA GLY A 117 1.47 12.64 21.40
C GLY A 117 0.63 13.93 21.47
N PRO A 118 1.21 15.08 21.07
CA PRO A 118 0.54 16.39 21.05
C PRO A 118 -0.64 16.47 20.06
N LEU A 119 -0.68 15.56 19.09
CA LEU A 119 -1.80 15.33 18.20
C LEU A 119 -2.42 13.99 18.56
N SER A 120 -3.56 14.01 19.23
CA SER A 120 -4.33 12.83 19.63
C SER A 120 -5.82 13.04 19.38
N GLY A 121 -6.61 11.97 19.47
CA GLY A 121 -8.05 12.00 19.22
C GLY A 121 -8.41 12.46 17.80
N TRP A 122 -9.57 13.08 17.65
CA TRP A 122 -10.09 13.49 16.34
C TRP A 122 -9.15 14.40 15.56
N ALA A 123 -8.45 15.31 16.26
CA ALA A 123 -7.50 16.23 15.63
C ALA A 123 -6.29 15.49 15.05
N GLY A 124 -5.69 14.56 15.81
CA GLY A 124 -4.61 13.72 15.32
C GLY A 124 -5.05 12.83 14.16
N GLY A 125 -6.23 12.21 14.27
CA GLY A 125 -6.78 11.36 13.21
C GLY A 125 -7.01 12.10 11.89
N LEU A 126 -7.67 13.26 11.93
CA LEU A 126 -7.88 14.07 10.73
C LEU A 126 -6.56 14.59 10.14
N THR A 127 -5.62 14.97 10.99
CA THR A 127 -4.31 15.49 10.54
C THR A 127 -3.51 14.41 9.82
N LEU A 128 -3.32 13.23 10.43
CA LEU A 128 -2.53 12.16 9.83
C LEU A 128 -3.22 11.56 8.60
N LEU A 129 -4.55 11.54 8.58
CA LEU A 129 -5.32 11.20 7.39
C LEU A 129 -5.04 12.17 6.25
N CYS A 130 -5.05 13.49 6.49
CA CYS A 130 -4.69 14.44 5.45
C CYS A 130 -3.24 14.24 4.99
N VAL A 131 -2.30 14.17 5.93
CA VAL A 131 -0.86 14.06 5.67
C VAL A 131 -0.51 12.86 4.79
N ILE A 132 -1.12 11.69 5.01
CA ILE A 132 -0.84 10.49 4.22
C ILE A 132 -1.31 10.61 2.75
N PHE A 133 -2.33 11.43 2.48
CA PHE A 133 -2.86 11.66 1.12
C PHE A 133 -2.20 12.84 0.38
N VAL A 134 -1.59 13.80 1.09
CA VAL A 134 -0.86 14.94 0.49
C VAL A 134 0.13 14.52 -0.61
N PRO A 135 1.06 13.56 -0.40
CA PRO A 135 2.06 13.24 -1.41
C PRO A 135 1.43 12.70 -2.71
N GLY A 136 0.42 11.83 -2.59
CA GLY A 136 -0.31 11.31 -3.74
C GLY A 136 -1.06 12.41 -4.50
N ALA A 137 -1.70 13.34 -3.79
CA ALA A 137 -2.38 14.49 -4.39
C ALA A 137 -1.41 15.42 -5.13
N LEU A 138 -0.24 15.70 -4.56
CA LEU A 138 0.80 16.50 -5.20
C LEU A 138 1.37 15.83 -6.44
N LEU A 139 1.65 14.52 -6.38
CA LEU A 139 2.14 13.77 -7.54
C LEU A 139 1.09 13.68 -8.66
N LEU A 140 -0.18 13.53 -8.31
CA LEU A 140 -1.27 13.57 -9.29
C LEU A 140 -1.36 14.94 -9.97
N ALA A 141 -1.39 16.02 -9.18
CA ALA A 141 -1.39 17.39 -9.71
C ALA A 141 -0.15 17.68 -10.58
N ALA A 142 1.00 17.14 -10.21
CA ALA A 142 2.23 17.22 -10.97
C ALA A 142 2.15 16.48 -12.31
N ALA A 143 1.58 15.27 -12.33
CA ALA A 143 1.53 14.42 -13.51
C ALA A 143 0.49 14.86 -14.55
N LEU A 144 -0.67 15.34 -14.11
CA LEU A 144 -1.81 15.72 -14.96
C LEU A 144 -1.43 16.56 -16.21
N PRO A 145 -0.74 17.72 -16.08
CA PRO A 145 -0.40 18.57 -17.24
C PRO A 145 0.58 17.93 -18.23
N PHE A 146 1.29 16.87 -17.85
CA PHE A 146 2.28 16.19 -18.69
C PHE A 146 1.82 14.80 -19.16
N TRP A 147 0.67 14.31 -18.68
CA TRP A 147 0.23 12.92 -18.86
C TRP A 147 0.16 12.48 -20.33
N ASP A 148 -0.43 13.31 -21.20
CA ASP A 148 -0.57 13.02 -22.63
C ASP A 148 0.77 12.88 -23.36
N SER A 149 1.77 13.64 -22.93
CA SER A 149 3.12 13.60 -23.50
C SER A 149 3.90 12.41 -22.94
N LEU A 150 3.82 12.18 -21.62
CA LEU A 150 4.47 11.08 -20.91
C LEU A 150 4.02 9.71 -21.46
N ARG A 151 2.71 9.50 -21.63
CA ARG A 151 2.18 8.20 -22.09
C ARG A 151 2.59 7.82 -23.51
N ARG A 152 2.95 8.79 -24.35
CA ARG A 152 3.40 8.56 -25.74
C ARG A 152 4.89 8.21 -25.83
N ARG A 153 5.66 8.45 -24.77
CA ARG A 153 7.11 8.18 -24.76
C ARG A 153 7.37 6.69 -24.50
N PRO A 154 8.07 5.97 -25.40
CA PRO A 154 8.38 4.55 -25.20
C PRO A 154 9.22 4.29 -23.95
N GLY A 155 10.11 5.23 -23.58
CA GLY A 155 10.90 5.12 -22.35
C GLY A 155 10.06 5.07 -21.07
N VAL A 156 8.98 5.84 -20.98
CA VAL A 156 8.07 5.82 -19.83
C VAL A 156 7.34 4.48 -19.74
N ARG A 157 6.88 3.95 -20.88
CA ARG A 157 6.24 2.63 -20.94
C ARG A 157 7.19 1.51 -20.48
N ASN A 158 8.44 1.55 -20.94
CA ASN A 158 9.46 0.57 -20.55
C ASN A 158 9.81 0.71 -19.06
N MET A 159 9.89 1.93 -18.53
CA MET A 159 10.10 2.17 -17.10
C MET A 159 8.97 1.57 -16.25
N VAL A 160 7.71 1.80 -16.62
CA VAL A 160 6.56 1.21 -15.91
C VAL A 160 6.58 -0.32 -15.98
N ALA A 161 6.94 -0.89 -17.12
CA ALA A 161 7.12 -2.35 -17.24
C ALA A 161 8.23 -2.86 -16.32
N GLY A 162 9.36 -2.13 -16.22
CA GLY A 162 10.44 -2.44 -15.28
C GLY A 162 10.00 -2.38 -13.82
N VAL A 163 9.24 -1.35 -13.42
CA VAL A 163 8.68 -1.23 -12.06
C VAL A 163 7.76 -2.42 -11.74
N ASN A 164 6.88 -2.79 -12.67
CA ASN A 164 6.00 -3.95 -12.48
C ASN A 164 6.79 -5.25 -12.36
N ALA A 165 7.86 -5.43 -13.15
CA ALA A 165 8.75 -6.58 -13.05
C ALA A 165 9.48 -6.63 -11.69
N SER A 166 9.93 -5.49 -11.18
CA SER A 166 10.54 -5.40 -9.85
C SER A 166 9.57 -5.79 -8.73
N VAL A 167 8.31 -5.38 -8.81
CA VAL A 167 7.27 -5.79 -7.84
C VAL A 167 7.09 -7.31 -7.85
N VAL A 168 7.01 -7.93 -9.03
CA VAL A 168 6.93 -9.40 -9.14
C VAL A 168 8.16 -10.05 -8.51
N GLY A 169 9.36 -9.52 -8.75
CA GLY A 169 10.59 -10.01 -8.12
C GLY A 169 10.58 -9.93 -6.60
N ILE A 170 10.10 -8.82 -6.02
CA ILE A 170 9.97 -8.65 -4.57
C ILE A 170 8.95 -9.63 -3.99
N LEU A 171 7.80 -9.82 -4.66
CA LEU A 171 6.77 -10.77 -4.22
C LEU A 171 7.28 -12.22 -4.30
N LEU A 172 8.04 -12.58 -5.33
CA LEU A 172 8.71 -13.87 -5.42
C LEU A 172 9.76 -14.05 -4.31
N GLY A 173 10.51 -12.99 -4.00
CA GLY A 173 11.45 -12.97 -2.89
C GLY A 173 10.74 -13.24 -1.56
N ALA A 174 9.66 -12.52 -1.27
CA ALA A 174 8.85 -12.70 -0.06
C ALA A 174 8.17 -14.08 0.01
N LEU A 175 7.77 -14.63 -1.14
CA LEU A 175 7.22 -15.98 -1.25
C LEU A 175 8.27 -17.03 -0.89
N TYR A 176 9.53 -16.83 -1.29
CA TYR A 176 10.62 -17.73 -0.92
C TYR A 176 10.99 -17.56 0.55
N ASP A 177 11.27 -16.33 0.99
CA ASP A 177 11.67 -15.99 2.35
C ASP A 177 10.89 -14.76 2.85
N PRO A 178 10.07 -14.88 3.92
CA PRO A 178 9.99 -15.99 4.88
C PRO A 178 8.93 -17.06 4.56
N VAL A 179 8.07 -16.89 3.56
CA VAL A 179 6.84 -17.71 3.45
C VAL A 179 7.15 -19.19 3.22
N TRP A 180 7.94 -19.53 2.20
CA TRP A 180 8.28 -20.93 1.90
C TRP A 180 9.22 -21.52 2.94
N THR A 181 10.28 -20.79 3.30
CA THR A 181 11.31 -21.22 4.27
C THR A 181 10.75 -21.48 5.67
N SER A 182 9.71 -20.76 6.09
CA SER A 182 9.06 -20.98 7.40
C SER A 182 7.94 -22.02 7.38
N ALA A 183 7.28 -22.23 6.24
CA ALA A 183 6.10 -23.09 6.15
C ALA A 183 6.42 -24.53 5.71
N ILE A 184 7.46 -24.76 4.92
CA ILE A 184 7.76 -26.08 4.35
C ILE A 184 9.06 -26.60 4.96
N LEU A 185 8.92 -27.41 6.02
CA LEU A 185 10.04 -27.97 6.78
C LEU A 185 10.28 -29.44 6.43
N GLY A 186 9.26 -30.14 5.94
CA GLY A 186 9.34 -31.54 5.55
C GLY A 186 8.56 -31.91 4.30
N LYS A 187 8.62 -33.21 3.95
CA LYS A 187 7.92 -33.78 2.79
C LYS A 187 6.39 -33.71 2.93
N ALA A 188 5.88 -33.83 4.16
CA ALA A 188 4.46 -33.74 4.46
C ALA A 188 3.91 -32.33 4.19
N ASP A 189 4.62 -31.29 4.66
CA ASP A 189 4.25 -29.88 4.43
C ASP A 189 4.24 -29.54 2.95
N PHE A 190 5.25 -30.04 2.20
CA PHE A 190 5.31 -29.85 0.75
C PHE A 190 4.11 -30.50 0.04
N GLY A 191 3.75 -31.73 0.43
CA GLY A 191 2.58 -32.43 -0.12
C GLY A 191 1.27 -31.70 0.18
N LEU A 192 1.11 -31.21 1.42
CA LEU A 192 -0.03 -30.40 1.83
C LEU A 192 -0.10 -29.09 1.05
N ALA A 193 1.01 -28.37 0.93
CA ALA A 193 1.08 -27.12 0.18
C ALA A 193 0.70 -27.31 -1.30
N LEU A 194 1.18 -28.39 -1.93
CA LEU A 194 0.83 -28.72 -3.32
C LEU A 194 -0.65 -29.06 -3.48
N LEU A 195 -1.23 -29.80 -2.54
CA LEU A 195 -2.65 -30.13 -2.52
C LEU A 195 -3.52 -28.87 -2.36
N LEU A 196 -3.20 -28.01 -1.39
CA LEU A 196 -3.91 -26.75 -1.16
C LEU A 196 -3.79 -25.81 -2.37
N PHE A 197 -2.60 -25.74 -2.98
CA PHE A 197 -2.39 -24.99 -4.21
C PHE A 197 -3.25 -25.54 -5.36
N ALA A 198 -3.34 -26.87 -5.50
CA ALA A 198 -4.18 -27.48 -6.53
C ALA A 198 -5.67 -27.22 -6.29
N LEU A 199 -6.13 -27.25 -5.03
CA LEU A 199 -7.51 -26.90 -4.66
C LEU A 199 -7.83 -25.43 -4.99
N LEU A 200 -6.89 -24.50 -4.78
CA LEU A 200 -7.07 -23.09 -5.13
C LEU A 200 -7.07 -22.84 -6.64
N VAL A 201 -6.06 -23.35 -7.35
CA VAL A 201 -5.81 -22.98 -8.75
C VAL A 201 -6.65 -23.80 -9.71
N TYR A 202 -6.72 -25.12 -9.52
CA TYR A 202 -7.42 -26.02 -10.43
C TYR A 202 -8.86 -26.27 -10.00
N ALA A 203 -9.11 -26.57 -8.73
CA ALA A 203 -10.48 -26.80 -8.25
C ALA A 203 -11.25 -25.50 -8.00
N ARG A 204 -10.57 -24.33 -7.99
CA ARG A 204 -11.14 -23.00 -7.75
C ARG A 204 -12.04 -22.94 -6.51
N TRP A 205 -11.67 -23.67 -5.48
CA TRP A 205 -12.39 -23.64 -4.21
C TRP A 205 -12.27 -22.25 -3.56
N SER A 206 -13.30 -21.89 -2.77
CA SER A 206 -13.26 -20.63 -2.02
C SER A 206 -12.01 -20.60 -1.13
N PRO A 207 -11.23 -19.50 -1.14
CA PRO A 207 -10.01 -19.38 -0.34
C PRO A 207 -10.23 -19.64 1.15
N VAL A 208 -11.42 -19.31 1.66
CA VAL A 208 -11.78 -19.53 3.07
C VAL A 208 -11.70 -21.01 3.44
N TRP A 209 -12.25 -21.90 2.61
CA TRP A 209 -12.23 -23.35 2.88
C TRP A 209 -10.81 -23.91 2.82
N VAL A 210 -9.99 -23.41 1.90
CA VAL A 210 -8.60 -23.84 1.78
C VAL A 210 -7.79 -23.42 3.01
N VAL A 211 -7.99 -22.20 3.52
CA VAL A 211 -7.33 -21.73 4.74
C VAL A 211 -7.78 -22.54 5.96
N LEU A 212 -9.08 -22.85 6.08
CA LEU A 212 -9.58 -23.68 7.18
C LEU A 212 -8.99 -25.10 7.13
N LEU A 213 -8.91 -25.70 5.94
CA LEU A 213 -8.26 -27.00 5.75
C LEU A 213 -6.78 -26.94 6.09
N ALA A 214 -6.07 -25.89 5.68
CA ALA A 214 -4.66 -25.70 5.99
C ALA A 214 -4.42 -25.62 7.50
N ALA A 215 -5.22 -24.80 8.20
CA ALA A 215 -5.14 -24.65 9.65
C ALA A 215 -5.43 -25.96 10.39
N PHE A 216 -6.48 -26.69 9.99
CA PHE A 216 -6.85 -27.97 10.58
C PHE A 216 -5.77 -29.04 10.33
N SER A 217 -5.29 -29.13 9.10
CA SER A 217 -4.26 -30.11 8.70
C SER A 217 -2.95 -29.85 9.44
N GLY A 218 -2.51 -28.58 9.51
CA GLY A 218 -1.32 -28.18 10.25
C GLY A 218 -1.43 -28.46 11.75
N TRP A 219 -2.59 -28.18 12.36
CA TRP A 219 -2.83 -28.53 13.77
C TRP A 219 -2.74 -30.05 13.98
N SER A 220 -3.40 -30.85 13.14
CA SER A 220 -3.35 -32.32 13.27
C SER A 220 -1.96 -32.92 13.10
N LEU A 221 -1.13 -32.36 12.20
CA LEU A 221 0.25 -32.79 12.00
C LEU A 221 1.15 -32.42 13.18
N GLY A 222 0.93 -31.26 13.79
CA GLY A 222 1.66 -30.82 14.98
C GLY A 222 1.38 -31.63 16.24
N TRP A 223 0.33 -32.47 16.26
CA TRP A 223 0.06 -33.43 17.34
C TRP A 223 0.67 -34.82 17.10
N LEU A 224 1.09 -35.11 15.87
CA LEU A 224 1.61 -36.42 15.46
C LEU A 224 3.15 -36.49 15.40
N VAL A 225 3.83 -35.35 15.53
CA VAL A 225 5.29 -35.19 15.60
C VAL A 225 5.68 -34.70 16.98
#